data_AF-A0AAT9WGT0-F1
#
_entry.id   AF-A0AAT9WGT0-F1
#
_cell.length_a   1.000
_cell.length_b   1.000
_cell.length_c   1.000
_cell.angle_alpha   90.00
_cell.angle_beta   90.00
_cell.angle_gamma   90.00
#
_symmetry.space_group_name_H-M   'P 1'
#
loop_
_entity.id
_entity.type
_entity.pdbx_description
1 polymer ?
#
loop_
_entity_poly.entity_id
_entity_poly.type
_entity_poly.pdbx_seq_one_letter_code
_entity_poly.pdbx_strand_id
1 'polypeptide(L)'
;MPRHFIRLAAASLLCAGGAAHAALAPAGAKPLYGRADCARMLAGTPAAPIDRTADGAALLAALPAPQSPQVARTLAGAGDEVLWWLRRNGKIDFDSVATAFHEANHALDMTLSGCAGGKAVYVFEGRAWPTEIVRGSTPPYPIAAAMLPAAFKSGQPGRYQTYLVQTPATSGNDFTTLLDELNAYVGAAQLEQSLASTPLYASFRKDGVVRFDGAVGGSADMMLYVLCYLKAVRLQHPRAYAGLRDSPLALAHLQRLWSAGERVIAASVPHSTAHGGLIDFPEAALDSIYSDEFIGELDRLGIRHDRRGLVPRP
;
A
#
# COMPACT_ATOMS: atom_id res chain seq x y z
N MET A 1 55.71 51.63 -2.25
CA MET A 1 56.66 50.49 -2.12
C MET A 1 56.04 49.43 -1.23
N PRO A 2 56.27 48.14 -1.52
CA PRO A 2 55.28 47.06 -1.39
C PRO A 2 55.69 45.98 -0.37
N ARG A 3 54.76 45.05 -0.05
CA ARG A 3 54.98 43.65 0.37
C ARG A 3 53.60 42.97 0.46
N HIS A 4 53.11 42.28 -0.58
CA HIS A 4 53.37 40.90 -1.02
C HIS A 4 52.69 39.78 -0.20
N PHE A 5 51.94 38.93 -0.95
CA PHE A 5 51.71 37.47 -0.78
C PHE A 5 50.77 36.98 0.36
N ILE A 6 49.90 35.95 0.27
CA ILE A 6 49.71 34.75 -0.60
C ILE A 6 48.24 34.26 -0.50
N ARG A 7 47.74 33.57 -1.54
CA ARG A 7 46.50 32.75 -1.55
C ARG A 7 46.61 31.50 -0.68
N LEU A 8 45.56 31.08 0.03
CA LEU A 8 45.25 29.64 0.22
C LEU A 8 43.80 29.44 0.70
N ALA A 9 43.13 28.52 0.02
CA ALA A 9 41.83 27.95 0.37
C ALA A 9 41.96 26.93 1.50
N ALA A 10 40.94 26.80 2.35
CA ALA A 10 40.50 25.51 2.91
C ALA A 10 39.20 25.68 3.73
N ALA A 11 38.18 24.95 3.28
CA ALA A 11 37.12 24.26 4.03
C ALA A 11 36.75 24.74 5.45
N SER A 12 35.46 25.00 5.62
CA SER A 12 34.69 24.61 6.83
C SER A 12 33.35 24.07 6.32
N LEU A 13 33.25 22.75 6.13
CA LEU A 13 32.56 21.84 7.06
C LEU A 13 31.23 22.42 7.58
N LEU A 14 30.17 22.24 6.79
CA LEU A 14 28.80 22.15 7.30
C LEU A 14 28.45 20.66 7.36
N CYS A 15 28.70 20.06 8.51
CA CYS A 15 28.20 18.73 8.84
C CYS A 15 26.77 18.84 9.40
N ALA A 16 25.96 17.84 8.99
CA ALA A 16 24.80 17.27 9.67
C ALA A 16 23.58 18.20 9.86
N GLY A 17 22.42 17.92 9.27
CA GLY A 17 21.81 16.60 9.08
C GLY A 17 20.75 16.35 10.16
N GLY A 18 19.84 17.29 10.36
CA GLY A 18 18.55 17.05 11.00
C GLY A 18 17.50 17.02 9.89
N ALA A 19 16.81 15.90 9.72
CA ALA A 19 15.61 15.87 8.90
C ALA A 19 14.60 16.82 9.55
N ALA A 20 14.44 18.01 8.98
CA ALA A 20 13.46 18.97 9.43
C ALA A 20 12.07 18.37 9.21
N HIS A 21 11.39 18.02 10.31
CA HIS A 21 9.99 17.64 10.31
C HIS A 21 9.17 18.90 9.95
N ALA A 22 8.92 19.11 8.67
CA ALA A 22 8.14 20.25 8.20
C ALA A 22 6.68 20.07 8.62
N ALA A 23 6.17 20.98 9.45
CA ALA A 23 4.74 21.06 9.78
C ALA A 23 3.95 21.58 8.57
N LEU A 24 2.90 20.87 8.16
CA LEU A 24 2.12 21.18 6.96
C LEU A 24 0.92 22.08 7.30
N ALA A 25 0.63 23.07 6.44
CA ALA A 25 -0.56 23.93 6.60
C ALA A 25 -1.85 23.21 6.13
N PRO A 26 -2.98 23.33 6.83
CA PRO A 26 -4.23 22.67 6.43
C PRO A 26 -4.80 23.28 5.14
N ALA A 27 -5.22 22.43 4.20
CA ALA A 27 -5.98 22.81 3.02
C ALA A 27 -7.14 21.82 2.82
N GLY A 28 -8.31 22.31 2.39
CA GLY A 28 -9.47 21.47 2.13
C GLY A 28 -9.25 20.50 0.97
N ALA A 29 -9.90 19.33 1.02
CA ALA A 29 -9.86 18.35 -0.07
C ALA A 29 -10.42 18.95 -1.35
N LYS A 30 -9.69 18.85 -2.47
CA LYS A 30 -10.23 19.10 -3.81
C LYS A 30 -10.68 17.75 -4.36
N PRO A 31 -11.92 17.61 -4.87
CA PRO A 31 -12.33 16.37 -5.52
C PRO A 31 -11.40 16.10 -6.70
N LEU A 32 -10.75 14.94 -6.68
CA LEU A 32 -9.65 14.61 -7.57
C LEU A 32 -10.00 14.83 -9.04
N TYR A 33 -11.12 14.29 -9.54
CA TYR A 33 -11.52 14.47 -10.94
C TYR A 33 -13.01 14.22 -11.18
N GLY A 34 -13.58 14.88 -12.21
CA GLY A 34 -14.94 14.63 -12.68
C GLY A 34 -14.98 13.57 -13.79
N ARG A 35 -16.19 13.18 -14.23
CA ARG A 35 -16.39 12.23 -15.37
C ARG A 35 -15.62 12.60 -16.64
N ALA A 36 -15.30 13.88 -16.84
CA ALA A 36 -14.57 14.38 -18.02
C ALA A 36 -13.10 13.91 -18.08
N ASP A 37 -12.50 13.56 -16.95
CA ASP A 37 -11.09 13.14 -16.88
C ASP A 37 -10.91 11.62 -17.03
N CYS A 38 -12.01 10.87 -17.10
CA CYS A 38 -12.04 9.40 -17.14
C CYS A 38 -11.17 8.82 -18.27
N ALA A 39 -11.22 9.40 -19.47
CA ALA A 39 -10.44 8.91 -20.61
C ALA A 39 -8.92 9.08 -20.37
N ARG A 40 -8.51 10.21 -19.77
CA ARG A 40 -7.09 10.50 -19.44
C ARG A 40 -6.57 9.55 -18.37
N MET A 41 -7.36 9.37 -17.30
CA MET A 41 -6.98 8.50 -16.19
C MET A 41 -6.93 7.03 -16.63
N LEU A 42 -7.88 6.54 -17.43
CA LEU A 42 -7.83 5.17 -17.96
C LEU A 42 -6.65 4.96 -18.94
N ALA A 43 -6.29 5.98 -19.72
CA ALA A 43 -5.22 5.93 -20.72
C ALA A 43 -3.80 5.97 -20.15
N GLY A 44 -3.62 6.03 -18.82
CA GLY A 44 -2.28 6.05 -18.25
C GLY A 44 -1.57 7.41 -18.33
N THR A 45 -2.23 8.47 -18.78
CA THR A 45 -1.60 9.78 -18.97
C THR A 45 -1.50 10.54 -17.63
N PRO A 46 -0.37 11.16 -17.28
CA PRO A 46 -0.23 11.93 -16.05
C PRO A 46 -1.27 13.06 -15.96
N ALA A 47 -1.83 13.31 -14.77
CA ALA A 47 -2.38 14.64 -14.49
C ALA A 47 -1.21 15.61 -14.25
N ALA A 48 -1.53 16.91 -14.11
CA ALA A 48 -0.51 17.90 -13.80
C ALA A 48 0.30 17.45 -12.56
N PRO A 49 1.64 17.58 -12.58
CA PRO A 49 2.47 17.18 -11.45
C PRO A 49 1.99 17.90 -10.18
N ILE A 50 2.18 17.26 -9.03
CA ILE A 50 1.97 17.86 -7.71
C ILE A 50 2.34 19.34 -7.77
N ASP A 51 1.36 20.19 -7.44
CA ASP A 51 1.55 21.63 -7.40
C ASP A 51 2.85 21.91 -6.64
N ARG A 52 3.72 22.75 -7.24
CA ARG A 52 5.08 23.06 -6.74
C ARG A 52 5.04 23.93 -5.46
N THR A 53 4.05 23.69 -4.63
CA THR A 53 3.97 24.11 -3.23
C THR A 53 5.22 23.64 -2.48
N ALA A 54 5.58 24.35 -1.41
CA ALA A 54 6.70 23.97 -0.56
C ALA A 54 6.55 22.53 -0.04
N ASP A 55 5.32 22.11 0.26
CA ASP A 55 4.97 20.74 0.70
C ASP A 55 5.29 19.70 -0.38
N GLY A 56 4.88 19.95 -1.62
CA GLY A 56 5.17 19.08 -2.75
C GLY A 56 6.68 18.96 -3.01
N ALA A 57 7.41 20.06 -2.90
CA ALA A 57 8.87 20.06 -3.00
C ALA A 57 9.54 19.28 -1.86
N ALA A 58 9.05 19.43 -0.62
CA ALA A 58 9.57 18.69 0.54
C ALA A 58 9.31 17.18 0.41
N LEU A 59 8.11 16.79 -0.03
CA LEU A 59 7.76 15.40 -0.30
C LEU A 59 8.64 14.81 -1.41
N LEU A 60 8.79 15.51 -2.53
CA LEU A 60 9.65 15.07 -3.64
C LEU A 60 11.14 15.05 -3.26
N ALA A 61 11.57 15.84 -2.28
CA ALA A 61 12.93 15.78 -1.74
C ALA A 61 13.09 14.60 -0.76
N ALA A 62 12.04 14.24 -0.02
CA ALA A 62 12.04 13.14 0.95
C ALA A 62 11.86 11.76 0.29
N LEU A 63 11.12 11.69 -0.81
CA LEU A 63 11.00 10.52 -1.67
C LEU A 63 12.17 10.54 -2.66
N PRO A 64 13.20 9.69 -2.53
CA PRO A 64 14.18 9.58 -3.60
C PRO A 64 13.44 9.21 -4.88
N ALA A 65 13.86 9.76 -6.03
CA ALA A 65 13.20 9.70 -7.34
C ALA A 65 12.20 8.53 -7.50
N PRO A 66 10.97 8.76 -7.99
CA PRO A 66 9.83 7.85 -7.83
C PRO A 66 10.25 6.38 -8.03
N GLN A 67 10.36 5.67 -6.90
CA GLN A 67 11.08 4.40 -6.81
C GLN A 67 10.34 3.25 -7.52
N SER A 68 9.04 3.41 -7.74
CA SER A 68 8.22 2.46 -8.48
C SER A 68 7.27 3.16 -9.45
N PRO A 69 6.87 2.49 -10.54
CA PRO A 69 5.80 2.97 -11.42
C PRO A 69 4.51 3.30 -10.67
N GLN A 70 4.21 2.60 -9.57
CA GLN A 70 3.06 2.88 -8.72
C GLN A 70 3.16 4.24 -8.05
N VAL A 71 4.29 4.55 -7.42
CA VAL A 71 4.52 5.84 -6.77
C VAL A 71 4.42 6.99 -7.78
N ALA A 72 5.06 6.85 -8.94
CA ALA A 72 4.97 7.84 -10.01
C ALA A 72 3.51 8.07 -10.44
N ARG A 73 2.75 6.98 -10.56
CA ARG A 73 1.36 7.01 -10.96
C ARG A 73 0.45 7.64 -9.92
N THR A 74 0.63 7.34 -8.64
CA THR A 74 -0.14 7.94 -7.55
C THR A 74 0.17 9.42 -7.43
N LEU A 75 1.43 9.85 -7.55
CA LEU A 75 1.77 11.28 -7.53
C LEU A 75 1.19 12.03 -8.73
N ALA A 76 1.24 11.43 -9.92
CA ALA A 76 0.71 12.03 -11.14
C ALA A 76 -0.82 12.01 -11.22
N GLY A 77 -1.47 11.03 -10.59
CA GLY A 77 -2.92 10.86 -10.62
C GLY A 77 -3.58 11.52 -9.42
N ALA A 78 -3.07 11.28 -8.22
CA ALA A 78 -3.68 11.65 -6.94
C ALA A 78 -2.74 12.41 -6.00
N GLY A 79 -1.83 13.22 -6.55
CA GLY A 79 -0.89 14.01 -5.77
C GLY A 79 -1.53 14.94 -4.73
N ASP A 80 -2.70 15.51 -5.05
CA ASP A 80 -3.45 16.36 -4.11
C ASP A 80 -3.99 15.56 -2.91
N GLU A 81 -4.42 14.31 -3.10
CA GLU A 81 -4.82 13.43 -1.99
C GLU A 81 -3.63 13.04 -1.14
N VAL A 82 -2.48 12.74 -1.76
CA VAL A 82 -1.24 12.46 -1.02
C VAL A 82 -0.91 13.63 -0.09
N LEU A 83 -0.94 14.87 -0.60
CA LEU A 83 -0.71 16.07 0.22
C LEU A 83 -1.79 16.28 1.29
N TRP A 84 -3.06 15.99 0.98
CA TRP A 84 -4.14 16.10 1.96
C TRP A 84 -3.97 15.13 3.13
N TRP A 85 -3.63 13.87 2.85
CA TRP A 85 -3.37 12.87 3.89
C TRP A 85 -2.15 13.20 4.74
N LEU A 86 -1.08 13.68 4.13
CA LEU A 86 0.09 14.15 4.86
C LEU A 86 -0.26 15.32 5.79
N ARG A 87 -1.06 16.30 5.32
CA ARG A 87 -1.56 17.40 6.15
C ARG A 87 -2.42 16.92 7.29
N ARG A 88 -3.31 15.96 7.03
CA ARG A 88 -4.17 15.34 8.05
C ARG A 88 -3.35 14.63 9.13
N ASN A 89 -2.26 13.98 8.75
CA ASN A 89 -1.34 13.32 9.67
C ASN A 89 -0.41 14.32 10.40
N GLY A 90 -0.28 15.55 9.91
CA GLY A 90 0.45 16.64 10.55
C GLY A 90 1.97 16.51 10.50
N LYS A 91 2.50 15.49 9.83
CA LYS A 91 3.93 15.17 9.71
C LYS A 91 4.23 14.49 8.38
N ILE A 92 5.48 14.59 7.93
CA ILE A 92 6.04 13.79 6.84
C ILE A 92 7.05 12.83 7.46
N ASP A 93 6.63 11.60 7.65
CA ASP A 93 7.45 10.50 8.15
C ASP A 93 7.13 9.20 7.42
N PHE A 94 7.81 8.11 7.79
CA PHE A 94 7.66 6.81 7.11
C PHE A 94 6.19 6.35 7.05
N ASP A 95 5.51 6.45 8.19
CA ASP A 95 4.16 5.95 8.39
C ASP A 95 3.13 6.82 7.65
N SER A 96 3.22 8.14 7.83
CA SER A 96 2.32 9.09 7.19
C SER A 96 2.47 9.11 5.66
N VAL A 97 3.69 8.90 5.15
CA VAL A 97 3.94 8.78 3.70
C VAL A 97 3.34 7.48 3.17
N ALA A 98 3.62 6.33 3.78
CA ALA A 98 3.03 5.06 3.34
C ALA A 98 1.49 5.11 3.38
N THR A 99 0.93 5.64 4.47
CA THR A 99 -0.52 5.85 4.64
C THR A 99 -1.09 6.78 3.57
N ALA A 100 -0.45 7.92 3.30
CA ALA A 100 -0.94 8.86 2.29
C ALA A 100 -0.98 8.25 0.89
N PHE A 101 -0.01 7.42 0.54
CA PHE A 101 -0.02 6.69 -0.73
C PHE A 101 -1.05 5.56 -0.78
N HIS A 102 -1.24 4.84 0.33
CA HIS A 102 -2.29 3.83 0.50
C HIS A 102 -3.66 4.45 0.21
N GLU A 103 -3.99 5.53 0.89
CA GLU A 103 -5.29 6.18 0.77
C GLU A 103 -5.48 6.90 -0.58
N ALA A 104 -4.43 7.52 -1.12
CA ALA A 104 -4.48 8.12 -2.45
C ALA A 104 -4.69 7.06 -3.55
N ASN A 105 -4.23 5.81 -3.33
CA ASN A 105 -4.51 4.71 -4.24
C ASN A 105 -6.01 4.38 -4.28
N HIS A 106 -6.67 4.27 -3.11
CA HIS A 106 -8.12 4.08 -3.05
C HIS A 106 -8.88 5.15 -3.81
N ALA A 107 -8.46 6.41 -3.67
CA ALA A 107 -9.11 7.51 -4.36
C ALA A 107 -9.02 7.38 -5.89
N LEU A 108 -7.88 6.87 -6.41
CA LEU A 108 -7.74 6.55 -7.84
C LEU A 108 -8.64 5.39 -8.26
N ASP A 109 -8.64 4.29 -7.49
CA ASP A 109 -9.37 3.07 -7.81
C ASP A 109 -10.88 3.32 -7.80
N MET A 110 -11.37 4.07 -6.80
CA MET A 110 -12.76 4.50 -6.71
C MET A 110 -13.17 5.39 -7.88
N THR A 111 -12.33 6.36 -8.23
CA THR A 111 -12.59 7.27 -9.37
C THR A 111 -12.66 6.49 -10.68
N LEU A 112 -11.69 5.62 -10.95
CA LEU A 112 -11.65 4.79 -12.15
C LEU A 112 -12.79 3.78 -12.22
N SER A 113 -13.20 3.21 -11.08
CA SER A 113 -14.35 2.32 -11.01
C SER A 113 -15.64 3.06 -11.36
N GLY A 114 -15.80 4.30 -10.89
CA GLY A 114 -16.90 5.18 -11.27
C GLY A 114 -16.92 5.48 -12.78
N CYS A 115 -15.74 5.69 -13.37
CA CYS A 115 -15.57 5.85 -14.82
C CYS A 115 -15.93 4.59 -15.62
N ALA A 116 -15.71 3.41 -15.06
CA ALA A 116 -15.99 2.11 -15.68
C ALA A 116 -17.42 1.59 -15.40
N GLY A 117 -18.35 2.48 -15.07
CA GLY A 117 -19.75 2.11 -14.83
C GLY A 117 -19.95 1.25 -13.58
N GLY A 118 -19.10 1.41 -12.57
CA GLY A 118 -19.17 0.67 -11.31
C GLY A 118 -18.40 -0.67 -11.31
N LYS A 119 -17.82 -1.08 -12.44
CA LYS A 119 -16.86 -2.19 -12.47
C LYS A 119 -15.59 -1.80 -11.73
N ALA A 120 -15.04 -2.71 -10.94
CA ALA A 120 -13.83 -2.42 -10.19
C ALA A 120 -12.64 -2.27 -11.16
N VAL A 121 -11.90 -1.16 -10.98
CA VAL A 121 -10.66 -0.85 -11.69
C VAL A 121 -9.61 -0.50 -10.66
N TYR A 122 -8.46 -1.15 -10.75
CA TYR A 122 -7.35 -0.97 -9.82
C TYR A 122 -6.14 -0.36 -10.52
N VAL A 123 -5.52 0.64 -9.93
CA VAL A 123 -4.23 1.18 -10.35
C VAL A 123 -3.14 0.39 -9.61
N PHE A 124 -2.33 -0.35 -10.37
CA PHE A 124 -1.24 -1.13 -9.80
C PHE A 124 -0.04 -1.17 -10.74
N GLU A 125 1.16 -1.03 -10.16
CA GLU A 125 2.44 -0.89 -10.88
C GLU A 125 2.34 0.13 -12.03
N GLY A 126 1.65 1.25 -11.76
CA GLY A 126 1.50 2.36 -12.69
C GLY A 126 0.49 2.19 -13.82
N ARG A 127 -0.26 1.08 -13.83
CA ARG A 127 -1.24 0.74 -14.88
C ARG A 127 -2.63 0.55 -14.29
N ALA A 128 -3.66 0.83 -15.10
CA ALA A 128 -5.04 0.53 -14.73
C ALA A 128 -5.38 -0.92 -15.12
N TRP A 129 -6.01 -1.65 -14.21
CA TRP A 129 -6.42 -3.04 -14.33
C TRP A 129 -7.94 -3.13 -14.12
N PRO A 130 -8.74 -3.02 -15.19
CA PRO A 130 -10.17 -3.23 -15.09
C PRO A 130 -10.48 -4.71 -14.84
N THR A 131 -11.56 -4.95 -14.11
CA THR A 131 -12.10 -6.30 -13.86
C THR A 131 -13.55 -6.40 -14.36
N GLU A 132 -14.08 -7.63 -14.42
CA GLU A 132 -15.50 -7.84 -14.74
C GLU A 132 -16.45 -7.68 -13.55
N ILE A 133 -15.91 -7.61 -12.32
CA ILE A 133 -16.71 -7.57 -11.09
C ILE A 133 -17.23 -6.15 -10.85
N VAL A 134 -18.54 -6.03 -10.65
CA VAL A 134 -19.18 -4.78 -10.25
C VAL A 134 -19.03 -4.60 -8.74
N ARG A 135 -18.64 -3.42 -8.28
CA ARG A 135 -18.56 -3.13 -6.85
C ARG A 135 -19.92 -3.39 -6.17
N GLY A 136 -19.90 -4.17 -5.10
CA GLY A 136 -21.08 -4.60 -4.35
C GLY A 136 -21.93 -5.70 -4.98
N SER A 137 -21.37 -6.42 -5.96
CA SER A 137 -22.00 -7.62 -6.53
C SER A 137 -21.65 -8.91 -5.78
N THR A 138 -20.74 -8.85 -4.80
CA THR A 138 -20.32 -10.01 -4.02
C THR A 138 -20.75 -9.88 -2.54
N PRO A 139 -20.76 -10.97 -1.75
CA PRO A 139 -21.05 -10.89 -0.32
C PRO A 139 -20.13 -9.90 0.42
N PRO A 140 -20.60 -9.25 1.50
CA PRO A 140 -19.75 -8.36 2.28
C PRO A 140 -18.52 -9.08 2.83
N TYR A 141 -17.32 -8.50 2.68
CA TYR A 141 -16.08 -9.13 3.10
C TYR A 141 -15.91 -9.34 4.62
N PRO A 142 -16.61 -8.62 5.54
CA PRO A 142 -16.57 -8.95 6.96
C PRO A 142 -16.92 -10.41 7.32
N ILE A 143 -17.57 -11.18 6.42
CA ILE A 143 -17.75 -12.63 6.59
C ILE A 143 -16.44 -13.40 6.75
N ALA A 144 -15.31 -12.84 6.28
CA ALA A 144 -13.98 -13.40 6.47
C ALA A 144 -13.60 -13.57 7.95
N ALA A 145 -14.20 -12.78 8.85
CA ALA A 145 -13.98 -12.87 10.30
C ALA A 145 -14.28 -14.28 10.84
N ALA A 146 -15.26 -14.98 10.26
CA ALA A 146 -15.62 -16.33 10.68
C ALA A 146 -14.50 -17.35 10.40
N MET A 147 -13.70 -17.12 9.35
CA MET A 147 -12.61 -18.02 8.95
C MET A 147 -11.26 -17.60 9.54
N LEU A 148 -11.11 -16.37 10.03
CA LEU A 148 -9.84 -15.87 10.55
C LEU A 148 -9.40 -16.64 11.83
N PRO A 149 -8.13 -17.12 11.93
CA PRO A 149 -7.65 -17.80 13.13
C PRO A 149 -7.71 -16.91 14.37
N ALA A 150 -7.90 -17.53 15.55
CA ALA A 150 -8.13 -16.80 16.80
C ALA A 150 -7.00 -15.84 17.18
N ALA A 151 -5.74 -16.18 16.87
CA ALA A 151 -4.58 -15.36 17.18
C ALA A 151 -4.62 -13.96 16.53
N PHE A 152 -5.30 -13.81 15.39
CA PHE A 152 -5.45 -12.51 14.69
C PHE A 152 -6.65 -11.70 15.17
N LYS A 153 -7.48 -12.27 16.06
CA LYS A 153 -8.68 -11.61 16.59
C LYS A 153 -8.43 -10.85 17.89
N SER A 154 -7.29 -11.11 18.54
CA SER A 154 -6.91 -10.52 19.82
C SER A 154 -5.83 -9.45 19.63
N GLY A 155 -6.10 -8.21 20.06
CA GLY A 155 -5.14 -7.11 20.06
C GLY A 155 -5.82 -5.74 20.20
N GLN A 156 -5.12 -4.76 20.80
CA GLN A 156 -5.45 -3.32 20.73
C GLN A 156 -5.58 -2.89 19.25
N PRO A 157 -6.36 -1.85 18.88
CA PRO A 157 -7.05 -1.78 17.59
C PRO A 157 -6.10 -1.95 16.40
N GLY A 158 -6.07 -3.18 15.87
CA GLY A 158 -5.28 -3.57 14.71
C GLY A 158 -6.14 -3.67 13.46
N ARG A 159 -5.54 -4.16 12.37
CA ARG A 159 -6.20 -4.34 11.07
C ARG A 159 -7.48 -5.18 11.18
N TYR A 160 -7.50 -6.20 12.03
CA TYR A 160 -8.71 -7.00 12.28
C TYR A 160 -9.89 -6.15 12.75
N GLN A 161 -9.68 -5.30 13.76
CA GLN A 161 -10.73 -4.46 14.31
C GLN A 161 -11.23 -3.47 13.26
N THR A 162 -10.33 -2.88 12.47
CA THR A 162 -10.65 -1.92 11.42
C THR A 162 -11.46 -2.58 10.30
N TYR A 163 -10.92 -3.64 9.69
CA TYR A 163 -11.45 -4.20 8.45
C TYR A 163 -12.55 -5.23 8.67
N LEU A 164 -12.53 -6.01 9.75
CA LEU A 164 -13.47 -7.13 9.93
C LEU A 164 -14.51 -6.91 11.04
N VAL A 165 -14.30 -5.95 11.95
CA VAL A 165 -15.24 -5.67 13.05
C VAL A 165 -15.96 -4.34 12.90
N GLN A 166 -15.22 -3.25 12.68
CA GLN A 166 -15.77 -1.90 12.58
C GLN A 166 -16.37 -1.61 11.20
N THR A 167 -15.89 -2.30 10.17
CA THR A 167 -16.42 -2.16 8.82
C THR A 167 -17.85 -2.72 8.74
N PRO A 168 -18.85 -1.91 8.35
CA PRO A 168 -20.22 -2.38 8.22
C PRO A 168 -20.36 -3.50 7.17
N ALA A 169 -21.14 -4.54 7.47
CA ALA A 169 -21.47 -5.60 6.52
C ALA A 169 -22.51 -5.12 5.49
N THR A 170 -22.08 -4.28 4.55
CA THR A 170 -22.91 -3.73 3.47
C THR A 170 -22.39 -4.18 2.11
N SER A 171 -23.22 -4.07 1.07
CA SER A 171 -22.77 -4.37 -0.30
C SER A 171 -21.61 -3.50 -0.75
N GLY A 172 -21.41 -2.29 -0.21
CA GLY A 172 -20.25 -1.47 -0.53
C GLY A 172 -18.91 -2.02 -0.02
N ASN A 173 -18.94 -2.96 0.92
CA ASN A 173 -17.76 -3.55 1.56
C ASN A 173 -17.65 -5.01 1.15
N ASP A 174 -17.49 -5.28 -0.14
CA ASP A 174 -17.47 -6.63 -0.72
C ASP A 174 -16.06 -7.07 -1.16
N PHE A 175 -15.94 -8.14 -1.94
CA PHE A 175 -14.65 -8.61 -2.44
C PHE A 175 -13.84 -7.54 -3.18
N THR A 176 -14.50 -6.63 -3.90
CA THR A 176 -13.79 -5.58 -4.65
C THR A 176 -13.13 -4.58 -3.71
N THR A 177 -13.77 -4.27 -2.58
CA THR A 177 -13.19 -3.45 -1.52
C THR A 177 -12.03 -4.18 -0.85
N LEU A 178 -12.15 -5.49 -0.59
CA LEU A 178 -11.03 -6.25 -0.03
C LEU A 178 -9.82 -6.34 -1.00
N LEU A 179 -10.05 -6.45 -2.30
CA LEU A 179 -8.99 -6.38 -3.30
C LEU A 179 -8.37 -4.98 -3.41
N ASP A 180 -9.17 -3.92 -3.24
CA ASP A 180 -8.72 -2.53 -3.17
C ASP A 180 -7.76 -2.32 -1.99
N GLU A 181 -8.11 -2.86 -0.81
CA GLU A 181 -7.23 -2.86 0.36
C GLU A 181 -5.91 -3.60 0.10
N LEU A 182 -5.97 -4.81 -0.46
CA LEU A 182 -4.76 -5.54 -0.82
C LEU A 182 -3.91 -4.76 -1.86
N ASN A 183 -4.55 -4.14 -2.84
CA ASN A 183 -3.88 -3.31 -3.86
C ASN A 183 -3.13 -2.13 -3.22
N ALA A 184 -3.82 -1.38 -2.36
CA ALA A 184 -3.27 -0.23 -1.66
C ALA A 184 -2.12 -0.63 -0.72
N TYR A 185 -2.29 -1.70 0.07
CA TYR A 185 -1.24 -2.19 0.96
C TYR A 185 -0.01 -2.68 0.21
N VAL A 186 -0.17 -3.46 -0.86
CA VAL A 186 0.97 -3.95 -1.65
C VAL A 186 1.71 -2.78 -2.32
N GLY A 187 0.97 -1.79 -2.86
CA GLY A 187 1.57 -0.58 -3.41
C GLY A 187 2.33 0.24 -2.37
N ALA A 188 1.74 0.42 -1.18
CA ALA A 188 2.37 1.11 -0.07
C ALA A 188 3.57 0.33 0.49
N ALA A 189 3.54 -1.00 0.51
CA ALA A 189 4.65 -1.85 0.93
C ALA A 189 5.85 -1.73 -0.03
N GLN A 190 5.60 -1.59 -1.34
CA GLN A 190 6.67 -1.34 -2.31
C GLN A 190 7.38 -0.02 -2.04
N LEU A 191 6.62 1.02 -1.67
CA LEU A 191 7.16 2.30 -1.25
C LEU A 191 7.90 2.17 0.10
N GLU A 192 7.31 1.47 1.07
CA GLU A 192 7.92 1.22 2.37
C GLU A 192 9.30 0.55 2.24
N GLN A 193 9.37 -0.54 1.46
CA GLN A 193 10.61 -1.27 1.20
C GLN A 193 11.65 -0.40 0.48
N SER A 194 11.20 0.39 -0.50
CA SER A 194 12.04 1.36 -1.23
C SER A 194 12.63 2.42 -0.29
N LEU A 195 11.81 2.93 0.64
CA LEU A 195 12.22 3.90 1.65
C LEU A 195 13.11 3.27 2.72
N ALA A 196 12.99 1.97 3.01
CA ALA A 196 13.78 1.27 4.01
C ALA A 196 15.29 1.25 3.74
N SER A 197 15.69 1.52 2.50
CA SER A 197 17.09 1.64 2.08
C SER A 197 17.63 3.08 2.08
N THR A 198 16.85 4.05 2.61
CA THR A 198 17.17 5.49 2.51
C THR A 198 17.62 6.09 3.85
N PRO A 199 18.30 7.26 3.84
CA PRO A 199 18.62 7.97 5.07
C PRO A 199 17.40 8.35 5.94
N LEU A 200 16.22 8.47 5.32
CA LEU A 200 14.96 8.72 6.02
C LEU A 200 14.60 7.56 6.97
N TYR A 201 14.85 6.33 6.55
CA TYR A 201 14.69 5.15 7.41
C TYR A 201 15.68 5.16 8.59
N ALA A 202 16.91 5.62 8.36
CA ALA A 202 17.92 5.76 9.40
C ALA A 202 17.62 6.90 10.39
N SER A 203 16.88 7.97 10.00
CA SER A 203 16.48 9.01 10.94
C SER A 203 15.43 8.52 11.95
N PHE A 204 14.48 7.67 11.55
CA PHE A 204 13.49 7.15 12.51
C PHE A 204 14.10 6.25 13.59
N ARG A 205 15.17 5.53 13.26
CA ARG A 205 15.96 4.80 14.26
C ARG A 205 16.57 5.74 15.31
N LYS A 206 16.98 6.95 14.89
CA LYS A 206 17.53 7.97 15.81
C LYS A 206 16.44 8.60 16.68
N ASP A 207 15.21 8.65 16.18
CA ASP A 207 14.04 9.18 16.88
C ASP A 207 13.37 8.14 17.82
N GLY A 208 14.00 6.97 18.01
CA GLY A 208 13.58 5.97 18.99
C GLY A 208 12.54 4.95 18.49
N VAL A 209 12.21 4.96 17.20
CA VAL A 209 11.38 3.91 16.59
C VAL A 209 12.23 2.64 16.52
N VAL A 210 11.74 1.54 17.11
CA VAL A 210 12.45 0.24 17.14
C VAL A 210 11.72 -0.88 16.39
N ARG A 211 10.45 -0.66 16.03
CA ARG A 211 9.59 -1.60 15.30
C ARG A 211 8.52 -0.81 14.56
N PHE A 212 8.18 -1.26 13.36
CA PHE A 212 7.14 -0.69 12.51
C PHE A 212 6.33 -1.80 11.83
N ASP A 213 5.07 -1.96 12.25
CA ASP A 213 4.09 -2.84 11.61
C ASP A 213 3.30 -2.04 10.56
N GLY A 214 3.95 -1.82 9.42
CA GLY A 214 3.48 -0.95 8.34
C GLY A 214 2.71 -1.65 7.23
N ALA A 215 2.84 -1.13 6.01
CA ALA A 215 2.21 -1.68 4.83
C ALA A 215 2.74 -3.08 4.45
N VAL A 216 3.98 -3.44 4.82
CA VAL A 216 4.49 -4.82 4.64
C VAL A 216 3.67 -5.82 5.47
N GLY A 217 3.43 -5.52 6.74
CA GLY A 217 2.57 -6.33 7.61
C GLY A 217 1.12 -6.32 7.11
N GLY A 218 0.63 -5.15 6.68
CA GLY A 218 -0.73 -5.02 6.16
C GLY A 218 -0.98 -5.77 4.86
N SER A 219 0.03 -5.88 4.00
CA SER A 219 -0.03 -6.72 2.80
C SER A 219 -0.27 -8.18 3.17
N ALA A 220 0.46 -8.71 4.15
CA ALA A 220 0.27 -10.08 4.62
C ALA A 220 -1.10 -10.28 5.30
N ASP A 221 -1.55 -9.34 6.13
CA ASP A 221 -2.87 -9.42 6.75
C ASP A 221 -4.00 -9.41 5.70
N MET A 222 -3.91 -8.54 4.68
CA MET A 222 -4.90 -8.52 3.60
C MET A 222 -4.86 -9.76 2.73
N MET A 223 -3.66 -10.32 2.45
CA MET A 223 -3.53 -11.63 1.80
C MET A 223 -4.26 -12.72 2.59
N LEU A 224 -4.07 -12.76 3.92
CA LEU A 224 -4.80 -13.69 4.78
C LEU A 224 -6.31 -13.44 4.73
N TYR A 225 -6.76 -12.19 4.79
CA TYR A 225 -8.18 -11.84 4.76
C TYR A 225 -8.84 -12.22 3.44
N VAL A 226 -8.12 -12.12 2.32
CA VAL A 226 -8.56 -12.63 1.01
C VAL A 226 -8.78 -14.14 1.06
N LEU A 227 -7.86 -14.93 1.63
CA LEU A 227 -8.05 -16.38 1.76
C LEU A 227 -9.22 -16.73 2.68
N CYS A 228 -9.34 -16.04 3.82
CA CYS A 228 -10.47 -16.19 4.73
C CYS A 228 -11.79 -15.86 4.03
N TYR A 229 -11.85 -14.79 3.23
CA TYR A 229 -13.01 -14.42 2.44
C TYR A 229 -13.34 -15.47 1.38
N LEU A 230 -12.37 -15.89 0.58
CA LEU A 230 -12.56 -16.90 -0.46
C LEU A 230 -13.11 -18.21 0.12
N LYS A 231 -12.55 -18.65 1.25
CA LYS A 231 -13.04 -19.81 1.99
C LYS A 231 -14.48 -19.61 2.49
N ALA A 232 -14.77 -18.45 3.11
CA ALA A 232 -16.11 -18.13 3.60
C ALA A 232 -17.15 -18.13 2.46
N VAL A 233 -16.85 -17.47 1.35
CA VAL A 233 -17.72 -17.40 0.16
C VAL A 233 -17.90 -18.76 -0.48
N ARG A 234 -16.84 -19.57 -0.57
CA ARG A 234 -16.93 -20.95 -1.09
C ARG A 234 -17.91 -21.80 -0.28
N LEU A 235 -17.86 -21.69 1.04
CA LEU A 235 -18.67 -22.50 1.95
C LEU A 235 -20.11 -21.98 2.08
N GLN A 236 -20.30 -20.66 2.11
CA GLN A 236 -21.58 -20.03 2.47
C GLN A 236 -22.34 -19.45 1.26
N HIS A 237 -21.63 -19.11 0.18
CA HIS A 237 -22.16 -18.42 -0.99
C HIS A 237 -21.64 -19.02 -2.31
N PRO A 238 -21.91 -20.31 -2.60
CA PRO A 238 -21.28 -21.03 -3.73
C PRO A 238 -21.54 -20.41 -5.10
N ARG A 239 -22.67 -19.72 -5.30
CA ARG A 239 -22.95 -18.98 -6.54
C ARG A 239 -22.03 -17.76 -6.72
N ALA A 240 -21.79 -17.01 -5.64
CA ALA A 240 -20.85 -15.90 -5.67
C ALA A 240 -19.42 -16.40 -5.86
N TYR A 241 -19.05 -17.52 -5.22
CA TYR A 241 -17.76 -18.18 -5.44
C TYR A 241 -17.56 -18.58 -6.90
N ALA A 242 -18.57 -19.20 -7.53
CA ALA A 242 -18.51 -19.54 -8.94
C ALA A 242 -18.33 -18.28 -9.82
N GLY A 243 -19.06 -17.20 -9.53
CA GLY A 243 -18.87 -15.92 -10.20
C GLY A 243 -17.44 -15.38 -10.09
N LEU A 244 -16.83 -15.45 -8.91
CA LEU A 244 -15.43 -15.06 -8.71
C LEU A 244 -14.45 -15.94 -9.48
N ARG A 245 -14.66 -17.27 -9.44
CA ARG A 245 -13.83 -18.23 -10.16
C ARG A 245 -13.91 -18.04 -11.68
N ASP A 246 -15.08 -17.66 -12.18
CA ASP A 246 -15.34 -17.46 -13.60
C ASP A 246 -15.04 -16.01 -14.05
N SER A 247 -14.36 -15.22 -13.20
CA SER A 247 -13.94 -13.82 -13.44
C SER A 247 -12.43 -13.73 -13.77
N PRO A 248 -12.03 -13.94 -15.05
CA PRO A 248 -10.61 -14.07 -15.42
C PRO A 248 -9.79 -12.80 -15.23
N LEU A 249 -10.37 -11.60 -15.41
CA LEU A 249 -9.64 -10.35 -15.21
C LEU A 249 -9.40 -10.07 -13.72
N ALA A 250 -10.39 -10.38 -12.88
CA ALA A 250 -10.26 -10.28 -11.43
C ALA A 250 -9.21 -11.26 -10.90
N LEU A 251 -9.25 -12.53 -11.33
CA LEU A 251 -8.24 -13.51 -10.95
C LEU A 251 -6.83 -13.15 -11.46
N ALA A 252 -6.73 -12.61 -12.68
CA ALA A 252 -5.46 -12.10 -13.20
C ALA A 252 -4.91 -10.94 -12.36
N HIS A 253 -5.78 -10.05 -11.85
CA HIS A 253 -5.35 -8.98 -10.95
C HIS A 253 -4.97 -9.50 -9.57
N LEU A 254 -5.76 -10.42 -8.98
CA LEU A 254 -5.38 -11.10 -7.74
C LEU A 254 -4.01 -11.79 -7.86
N GLN A 255 -3.72 -12.47 -8.98
CA GLN A 255 -2.41 -13.06 -9.22
C GLN A 255 -1.28 -12.01 -9.21
N ARG A 256 -1.50 -10.83 -9.80
CA ARG A 256 -0.50 -9.75 -9.80
C ARG A 256 -0.23 -9.25 -8.39
N LEU A 257 -1.30 -8.97 -7.64
CA LEU A 257 -1.22 -8.54 -6.24
C LEU A 257 -0.51 -9.58 -5.39
N TRP A 258 -0.88 -10.85 -5.52
CA TRP A 258 -0.31 -11.95 -4.76
C TRP A 258 1.20 -12.07 -5.00
N SER A 259 1.61 -12.17 -6.27
CA SER A 259 3.03 -12.28 -6.61
C SER A 259 3.82 -11.02 -6.22
N ALA A 260 3.22 -9.83 -6.26
CA ALA A 260 3.89 -8.61 -5.84
C ALA A 260 4.00 -8.52 -4.31
N GLY A 261 2.97 -8.95 -3.57
CA GLY A 261 2.97 -9.10 -2.11
C GLY A 261 4.08 -10.05 -1.65
N GLU A 262 4.18 -11.23 -2.25
CA GLU A 262 5.27 -12.18 -1.98
C GLU A 262 6.64 -11.53 -2.25
N ARG A 263 6.84 -10.88 -3.41
CA ARG A 263 8.11 -10.23 -3.74
C ARG A 263 8.49 -9.14 -2.74
N VAL A 264 7.55 -8.27 -2.35
CA VAL A 264 7.86 -7.13 -1.48
C VAL A 264 8.10 -7.57 -0.04
N ILE A 265 7.36 -8.57 0.45
CA ILE A 265 7.60 -9.16 1.77
C ILE A 265 8.99 -9.83 1.80
N ALA A 266 9.33 -10.62 0.78
CA ALA A 266 10.67 -11.21 0.66
C ALA A 266 11.78 -10.15 0.61
N ALA A 267 11.60 -9.08 -0.17
CA ALA A 267 12.56 -7.99 -0.29
C ALA A 267 12.70 -7.17 1.02
N SER A 268 11.75 -7.29 1.94
CA SER A 268 11.77 -6.61 3.23
C SER A 268 12.54 -7.37 4.31
N VAL A 269 12.92 -8.64 4.08
CA VAL A 269 13.66 -9.47 5.05
C VAL A 269 14.91 -8.76 5.60
N PRO A 270 15.83 -8.20 4.77
CA PRO A 270 17.04 -7.54 5.27
C PRO A 270 16.77 -6.28 6.13
N HIS A 271 15.56 -5.73 6.03
CA HIS A 271 15.13 -4.55 6.77
C HIS A 271 14.24 -4.90 7.97
N SER A 272 14.06 -6.18 8.26
CA SER A 272 13.26 -6.60 9.41
C SER A 272 13.98 -6.38 10.74
N THR A 273 13.21 -6.35 11.82
CA THR A 273 13.73 -6.24 13.21
C THR A 273 14.75 -7.34 13.54
N ALA A 274 14.58 -8.55 13.01
CA ALA A 274 15.52 -9.67 13.16
C ALA A 274 16.92 -9.38 12.57
N HIS A 275 17.00 -8.53 11.55
CA HIS A 275 18.25 -8.09 10.91
C HIS A 275 18.71 -6.70 11.38
N GLY A 276 18.16 -6.21 12.49
CA GLY A 276 18.48 -4.89 13.03
C GLY A 276 17.88 -3.73 12.24
N GLY A 277 16.88 -3.99 11.40
CA GLY A 277 16.01 -2.99 10.79
C GLY A 277 14.80 -2.65 11.68
N LEU A 278 13.77 -2.04 11.08
CA LEU A 278 12.54 -1.59 11.75
C LEU A 278 11.32 -2.41 11.37
N ILE A 279 11.32 -3.06 10.20
CA ILE A 279 10.11 -3.70 9.67
C ILE A 279 9.74 -4.88 10.56
N ASP A 280 8.52 -4.87 11.05
CA ASP A 280 7.96 -6.02 11.72
C ASP A 280 7.59 -7.09 10.68
N PHE A 281 8.37 -8.16 10.64
CA PHE A 281 8.19 -9.18 9.62
C PHE A 281 6.92 -10.01 9.94
N PRO A 282 5.97 -10.16 9.00
CA PRO A 282 4.65 -10.73 9.30
C PRO A 282 4.64 -12.28 9.31
N GLU A 283 5.53 -12.89 10.11
CA GLU A 283 5.75 -14.33 10.13
C GLU A 283 4.47 -15.13 10.45
N ALA A 284 3.72 -14.73 11.49
CA ALA A 284 2.49 -15.42 11.88
C ALA A 284 1.42 -15.41 10.77
N ALA A 285 1.27 -14.27 10.07
CA ALA A 285 0.34 -14.16 8.95
C ALA A 285 0.76 -15.07 7.79
N LEU A 286 2.05 -15.09 7.46
CA LEU A 286 2.61 -15.97 6.42
C LEU A 286 2.44 -17.45 6.77
N ASP A 287 2.69 -17.85 8.01
CA ASP A 287 2.45 -19.22 8.48
C ASP A 287 1.00 -19.63 8.28
N SER A 288 0.07 -18.72 8.54
CA SER A 288 -1.36 -18.97 8.34
C SER A 288 -1.72 -19.04 6.86
N ILE A 289 -1.23 -18.11 6.04
CA ILE A 289 -1.44 -18.06 4.59
C ILE A 289 -1.00 -19.39 3.93
N TYR A 290 0.20 -19.86 4.25
CA TYR A 290 0.78 -21.07 3.66
C TYR A 290 0.49 -22.34 4.45
N SER A 291 -0.48 -22.31 5.37
CA SER A 291 -1.01 -23.53 5.97
C SER A 291 -1.87 -24.30 4.98
N ASP A 292 -1.98 -25.62 5.17
CA ASP A 292 -2.87 -26.49 4.39
C ASP A 292 -4.33 -26.00 4.41
N GLU A 293 -4.70 -25.26 5.46
CA GLU A 293 -6.04 -24.72 5.65
C GLU A 293 -6.42 -23.65 4.62
N PHE A 294 -5.47 -22.79 4.23
CA PHE A 294 -5.76 -21.58 3.45
C PHE A 294 -5.15 -21.60 2.05
N ILE A 295 -3.96 -22.15 1.88
CA ILE A 295 -3.26 -22.07 0.59
C ILE A 295 -4.04 -22.76 -0.55
N GLY A 296 -4.81 -23.80 -0.20
CA GLY A 296 -5.67 -24.51 -1.15
C GLY A 296 -6.77 -23.65 -1.78
N GLU A 297 -7.13 -22.49 -1.21
CA GLU A 297 -8.07 -21.56 -1.85
C GLU A 297 -7.46 -20.90 -3.11
N LEU A 298 -6.15 -20.66 -3.13
CA LEU A 298 -5.44 -20.18 -4.32
C LEU A 298 -5.33 -21.26 -5.38
N ASP A 299 -5.00 -22.49 -4.98
CA ASP A 299 -4.90 -23.64 -5.89
C ASP A 299 -6.21 -23.85 -6.66
N ARG A 300 -7.35 -23.71 -5.97
CA ARG A 300 -8.70 -23.82 -6.57
C ARG A 300 -8.99 -22.76 -7.62
N LEU A 301 -8.31 -21.63 -7.56
CA LEU A 301 -8.45 -20.50 -8.49
C LEU A 301 -7.30 -20.44 -9.51
N GLY A 302 -6.35 -21.38 -9.46
CA GLY A 302 -5.17 -21.39 -10.33
C GLY A 302 -4.21 -20.22 -10.08
N ILE A 303 -4.23 -19.62 -8.88
CA ILE A 303 -3.32 -18.55 -8.50
C ILE A 303 -2.00 -19.19 -8.04
N ARG A 304 -0.90 -18.85 -8.71
CA ARG A 304 0.45 -19.27 -8.35
C ARG A 304 0.90 -18.54 -7.10
N HIS A 305 1.50 -19.29 -6.19
CA HIS A 305 2.08 -18.83 -4.93
C HIS A 305 3.43 -19.52 -4.71
N ASP A 306 4.33 -18.84 -4.00
CA ASP A 306 5.63 -19.37 -3.64
C ASP A 306 6.07 -18.86 -2.26
N ARG A 307 6.18 -19.77 -1.30
CA ARG A 307 6.66 -19.45 0.04
C ARG A 307 8.18 -19.17 0.07
N ARG A 308 8.93 -19.59 -0.96
CA ARG A 308 10.40 -19.50 -0.94
C ARG A 308 10.84 -18.04 -0.86
N GLY A 309 11.66 -17.73 0.12
CA GLY A 309 12.16 -16.37 0.39
C GLY A 309 11.33 -15.56 1.39
N LEU A 310 10.20 -16.09 1.88
CA LEU A 310 9.35 -15.45 2.90
C LEU A 310 9.71 -15.93 4.31
N VAL A 311 11.00 -15.91 4.64
CA VAL A 311 11.49 -16.36 5.96
C VAL A 311 12.49 -15.34 6.49
N PRO A 312 12.28 -14.78 7.68
CA PRO A 312 13.28 -13.94 8.33
C PRO A 312 14.33 -14.90 8.93
N ARG A 313 15.46 -15.11 8.25
CA ARG A 313 16.54 -15.97 8.76
C ARG A 313 17.67 -15.09 9.27
N PRO A 314 18.07 -15.16 10.55
CA PRO A 314 19.12 -14.32 11.13
C PRO A 314 20.48 -14.43 10.41
#